data_AF-A0A350VVA1-F1
#
_entry.id   AF-A0A350VVA1-F1
#
_cell.length_a   1.000
_cell.length_b   1.000
_cell.length_c   1.000
_cell.angle_alpha   90.00
_cell.angle_beta   90.00
_cell.angle_gamma   90.00
#
_symmetry.space_group_name_H-M   'P 1'
#
loop_
_entity.id
_entity.type
_entity.pdbx_description
1 polymer ?
#
loop_
_entity_poly.entity_id
_entity_poly.type
_entity_poly.pdbx_seq_one_letter_code
_entity_poly.pdbx_strand_id
1 'polypeptide(L)'
;MNERVKELRKTLGLTLDKFGERLGVTKQTVSRIENGINNVTDQMFKSICREFNVREEWLRTGELPMFVQMNRDERVADIVKKALASDDEFVINTFTALGQLTPAEWDLVKKFINTIKGDTPPAASSSGSSSAPVKDDKPVLKAAHMNPRATQEQIDADNALMESDDF
;
A
#
# COMPACT_ATOMS: atom_id res chain seq x y z
N MET A 1 6.73 11.29 12.84
CA MET A 1 7.36 10.91 11.55
C MET A 1 8.09 9.57 11.67
N ASN A 2 8.87 9.36 12.72
CA ASN A 2 9.57 8.11 13.04
C ASN A 2 8.68 6.86 12.93
N GLU A 3 7.51 6.84 13.58
CA GLU A 3 6.55 5.73 13.47
C GLU A 3 6.06 5.48 12.04
N ARG A 4 5.92 6.54 11.21
CA ARG A 4 5.52 6.38 9.80
C ARG A 4 6.65 5.81 8.94
N VAL A 5 7.92 6.06 9.28
CA VAL A 5 9.04 5.37 8.63
C VAL A 5 8.98 3.87 8.92
N LYS A 6 8.68 3.50 10.17
CA LYS A 6 8.48 2.11 10.58
C LYS A 6 7.28 1.47 9.88
N GLU A 7 6.16 2.18 9.82
CA GLU A 7 4.95 1.75 9.11
C GLU A 7 5.22 1.53 7.61
N LEU A 8 5.90 2.47 6.95
CA LEU A 8 6.30 2.36 5.56
C LEU A 8 7.16 1.11 5.33
N ARG A 9 8.22 0.92 6.13
CA ARG A 9 9.11 -0.23 5.98
C ARG A 9 8.34 -1.55 6.12
N LYS A 10 7.45 -1.64 7.12
CA LYS A 10 6.61 -2.82 7.34
C LYS A 10 5.63 -3.05 6.18
N THR A 11 5.03 -1.99 5.66
CA THR A 11 4.11 -2.04 4.50
C THR A 11 4.81 -2.58 3.25
N LEU A 12 6.09 -2.22 3.06
CA LEU A 12 6.92 -2.73 1.98
C LEU A 12 7.48 -4.15 2.22
N GLY A 13 7.24 -4.74 3.40
CA GLY A 13 7.76 -6.05 3.77
C GLY A 13 9.29 -6.11 3.91
N LEU A 14 9.95 -4.97 4.15
CA LEU A 14 11.41 -4.87 4.16
C LEU A 14 12.00 -5.06 5.57
N THR A 15 13.15 -5.75 5.63
CA THR A 15 13.98 -5.77 6.84
C THR A 15 14.64 -4.40 7.05
N LEU A 16 15.10 -4.12 8.27
CA LEU A 16 15.85 -2.89 8.56
C LEU A 16 17.09 -2.74 7.68
N ASP A 17 17.81 -3.85 7.45
CA ASP A 17 19.00 -3.88 6.59
C ASP A 17 18.64 -3.51 5.15
N LYS A 18 17.60 -4.13 4.57
CA LYS A 18 17.18 -3.85 3.18
C LYS A 18 16.62 -2.45 3.00
N PHE A 19 15.91 -1.93 3.99
CA PHE A 19 15.42 -0.56 3.96
C PHE A 19 16.57 0.45 4.04
N GLY A 20 17.55 0.21 4.91
CA GLY A 20 18.75 1.03 5.03
C GLY A 20 19.62 1.01 3.78
N GLU A 21 19.84 -0.17 3.19
CA GLU A 21 20.59 -0.37 1.95
C GLU A 21 20.06 0.51 0.81
N ARG A 22 18.74 0.53 0.60
CA ARG A 22 18.09 1.38 -0.43
C ARG A 22 18.22 2.88 -0.15
N LEU A 23 18.35 3.26 1.12
CA LEU A 23 18.54 4.65 1.55
C LEU A 23 20.02 5.07 1.67
N GLY A 24 20.97 4.16 1.43
CA GLY A 24 22.40 4.41 1.61
C GLY A 24 22.81 4.62 3.07
N VAL A 25 22.10 4.00 4.02
CA VAL A 25 22.41 4.07 5.46
C VAL A 25 22.43 2.69 6.13
N THR A 26 23.03 2.60 7.30
CA THR A 26 23.10 1.35 8.05
C THR A 26 21.76 1.00 8.71
N LYS A 27 21.52 -0.29 8.98
CA LYS A 27 20.37 -0.75 9.78
C LYS A 27 20.27 -0.06 11.13
N GLN A 28 21.39 0.23 11.77
CA GLN A 28 21.43 0.91 13.07
C GLN A 28 20.85 2.32 12.96
N THR A 29 21.13 3.04 11.86
CA THR A 29 20.53 4.35 11.58
C THR A 29 19.01 4.23 11.42
N VAL A 30 18.53 3.27 10.63
CA VAL A 30 17.08 3.04 10.46
C VAL A 30 16.43 2.68 11.80
N SER A 31 17.03 1.79 12.59
CA SER A 31 16.49 1.40 13.90
C SER A 31 16.41 2.58 14.88
N ARG A 32 17.44 3.43 14.94
CA ARG A 32 17.42 4.64 15.78
C ARG A 32 16.35 5.62 15.35
N ILE A 33 16.13 5.74 14.04
CA ILE A 33 15.02 6.54 13.50
C ILE A 33 13.69 5.91 13.93
N GLU A 34 13.44 4.63 13.66
CA GLU A 34 12.14 4.00 13.96
C GLU A 34 11.79 3.99 15.45
N ASN A 35 12.78 4.02 16.34
CA ASN A 35 12.60 4.06 17.79
C ASN A 35 12.60 5.49 18.37
N GLY A 36 12.60 6.52 17.51
CA GLY A 36 12.56 7.92 17.96
C GLY A 36 13.85 8.43 18.61
N ILE A 37 14.92 7.63 18.64
CA ILE A 37 16.24 8.04 19.15
C ILE A 37 16.82 9.15 18.28
N ASN A 38 16.69 9.02 16.97
CA ASN A 38 17.10 10.03 16.01
C ASN A 38 15.89 10.60 15.27
N ASN A 39 15.84 11.92 15.09
CA ASN A 39 14.88 12.55 14.20
C ASN A 39 15.22 12.24 12.73
N VAL A 40 14.18 12.17 11.88
CA VAL A 40 14.35 12.07 10.44
C VAL A 40 14.81 13.45 9.92
N THR A 41 16.00 13.50 9.34
CA THR A 41 16.53 14.73 8.72
C THR A 41 15.81 15.02 7.40
N ASP A 42 15.85 16.27 6.92
CA ASP A 42 15.26 16.62 5.63
C ASP A 42 15.87 15.84 4.45
N GLN A 43 17.17 15.53 4.52
CA GLN A 43 17.83 14.69 3.52
C GLN A 43 17.30 13.26 3.54
N MET A 44 17.11 12.68 4.73
CA MET A 44 16.54 11.35 4.89
C MET A 44 15.08 11.32 4.42
N PHE A 45 14.29 12.32 4.80
CA PHE A 45 12.92 12.50 4.37
C PHE A 45 12.80 12.49 2.84
N LYS A 46 13.57 13.34 2.14
CA LYS A 46 13.57 13.38 0.67
C LYS A 46 14.04 12.07 0.04
N SER A 47 15.01 11.41 0.65
CA SER A 47 15.51 10.11 0.17
C SER A 47 14.44 9.03 0.29
N ILE A 48 13.69 8.99 1.39
CA ILE A 48 12.55 8.08 1.59
C ILE A 48 11.46 8.31 0.55
N CYS A 49 11.05 9.57 0.36
CA CYS A 49 10.01 9.90 -0.62
C CYS A 49 10.41 9.47 -2.04
N ARG A 50 11.64 9.74 -2.45
CA ARG A 50 12.16 9.37 -3.77
C ARG A 50 12.30 7.85 -3.95
N GLU A 51 12.88 7.16 -2.97
CA GLU A 51 13.25 5.74 -3.09
C GLU A 51 12.04 4.80 -3.04
N PHE A 52 11.00 5.20 -2.30
CA PHE A 52 9.83 4.37 -2.06
C PHE A 52 8.55 4.94 -2.68
N ASN A 53 8.66 6.01 -3.46
CA ASN A 53 7.53 6.68 -4.11
C ASN A 53 6.41 7.06 -3.10
N VAL A 54 6.83 7.64 -1.98
CA VAL A 54 5.95 8.01 -0.85
C VAL A 54 5.55 9.47 -0.95
N ARG A 55 4.28 9.76 -0.64
CA ARG A 55 3.78 11.14 -0.58
C ARG A 55 4.38 11.88 0.60
N GLU A 56 4.85 13.10 0.34
CA GLU A 56 5.43 13.96 1.38
C GLU A 56 4.43 14.25 2.50
N GLU A 57 3.17 14.56 2.14
CA GLU A 57 2.11 14.84 3.13
C GLU A 57 1.90 13.63 4.02
N TRP A 58 1.84 12.42 3.46
CA TRP A 58 1.70 11.21 4.27
C TRP A 58 2.87 11.04 5.24
N LEU A 59 4.12 11.20 4.80
CA LEU A 59 5.27 11.02 5.70
C LEU A 59 5.33 12.12 6.79
N ARG A 60 4.86 13.35 6.49
CA ARG A 60 4.81 14.47 7.43
C ARG A 60 3.64 14.42 8.39
N THR A 61 2.44 14.14 7.92
CA THR A 61 1.19 14.30 8.69
C THR A 61 0.45 12.98 8.90
N GLY A 62 0.67 11.98 8.05
CA GLY A 62 -0.09 10.72 8.03
C GLY A 62 -1.31 10.76 7.10
N GLU A 63 -1.48 11.83 6.33
CA GLU A 63 -2.61 11.98 5.39
C GLU A 63 -2.48 10.99 4.23
N LEU A 64 -3.48 10.10 4.09
CA LEU A 64 -3.55 9.14 2.99
C LEU A 64 -3.72 9.83 1.63
N PRO A 65 -3.34 9.18 0.51
CA PRO A 65 -2.67 7.87 0.43
C PRO A 65 -1.17 7.93 0.78
N MET A 66 -0.61 6.79 1.20
CA MET A 66 0.82 6.61 1.53
C MET A 66 1.74 6.82 0.32
N PHE A 67 1.39 6.19 -0.79
CA PHE A 67 2.18 6.23 -2.02
C PHE A 67 1.66 7.31 -2.96
N VAL A 68 2.57 7.84 -3.78
CA VAL A 68 2.18 8.69 -4.91
C VAL A 68 1.39 7.80 -5.87
N GLN A 69 0.10 8.10 -6.03
CA GLN A 69 -0.69 7.45 -7.05
C GLN A 69 -0.26 8.02 -8.39
N MET A 70 0.35 7.19 -9.24
CA MET A 70 0.52 7.58 -10.63
C MET A 70 -0.86 7.84 -11.21
N ASN A 71 -1.07 9.02 -11.76
CA ASN A 71 -2.29 9.30 -12.50
C ASN A 71 -2.33 8.40 -13.76
N ARG A 72 -3.49 8.33 -14.43
CA ARG A 72 -3.68 7.44 -15.59
C ARG A 72 -2.57 7.61 -16.63
N ASP A 73 -2.19 8.84 -16.90
CA ASP A 73 -1.23 9.17 -17.97
C ASP A 73 0.19 8.78 -17.57
N GLU A 74 0.58 9.00 -16.31
CA GLU A 74 1.85 8.55 -15.74
C GLU A 74 1.96 7.02 -15.76
N ARG A 75 0.88 6.31 -15.44
CA ARG A 75 0.85 4.84 -15.51
C ARG A 75 1.01 4.35 -16.94
N VAL A 76 0.32 4.98 -17.90
CA VAL A 76 0.43 4.63 -19.32
C VAL A 76 1.86 4.90 -19.81
N ALA A 77 2.44 6.04 -19.47
CA ALA A 77 3.80 6.40 -19.83
C ALA A 77 4.84 5.40 -19.27
N ASP A 78 4.70 5.00 -18.01
CA ASP A 78 5.58 3.99 -17.40
C ASP A 78 5.49 2.62 -18.08
N ILE A 79 4.27 2.18 -18.42
CA ILE A 79 4.04 0.92 -19.15
C ILE A 79 4.72 0.96 -20.53
N VAL A 80 4.49 2.02 -21.30
CA VAL A 80 5.09 2.19 -22.63
C VAL A 80 6.61 2.26 -22.53
N LYS A 81 7.14 3.02 -21.56
CA LYS A 81 8.59 3.13 -21.33
C LYS A 81 9.24 1.77 -21.04
N LYS A 82 8.62 0.96 -20.19
CA LYS A 82 9.11 -0.39 -19.87
C LYS A 82 9.05 -1.32 -21.07
N ALA A 83 8.00 -1.24 -21.88
CA ALA A 83 7.89 -2.03 -23.11
C ALA A 83 8.99 -1.67 -24.12
N LEU A 84 9.29 -0.38 -24.28
CA LEU A 84 10.37 0.09 -25.17
C LEU A 84 11.78 -0.22 -24.66
N ALA A 85 11.94 -0.46 -23.35
CA ALA A 85 13.20 -0.89 -22.74
C ALA A 85 13.33 -2.43 -22.65
N SER A 86 12.40 -3.17 -23.25
CA SER A 86 12.44 -4.62 -23.29
C SER A 86 13.48 -5.13 -24.29
N ASP A 87 14.18 -6.21 -23.97
CA ASP A 87 15.06 -6.91 -24.93
C ASP A 87 14.27 -7.86 -25.86
N ASP A 88 12.96 -7.96 -25.69
CA ASP A 88 12.07 -8.78 -26.52
C ASP A 88 11.64 -8.01 -27.78
N GLU A 89 12.14 -8.43 -28.94
CA GLU A 89 11.80 -7.84 -30.23
C GLU A 89 10.30 -7.85 -30.52
N PHE A 90 9.56 -8.89 -30.09
CA PHE A 90 8.12 -8.93 -30.30
C PHE A 90 7.42 -7.81 -29.52
N VAL A 91 7.83 -7.55 -28.28
CA VAL A 91 7.30 -6.45 -27.46
C VAL A 91 7.59 -5.11 -28.13
N ILE A 92 8.83 -4.85 -28.50
CA ILE A 92 9.21 -3.60 -29.17
C ILE A 92 8.41 -3.42 -30.47
N ASN A 93 8.41 -4.42 -31.34
CA ASN A 93 7.73 -4.35 -32.64
C ASN A 93 6.21 -4.15 -32.49
N THR A 94 5.59 -4.75 -31.47
CA THR A 94 4.17 -4.56 -31.18
C THR A 94 3.86 -3.10 -30.88
N PHE A 95 4.60 -2.47 -29.96
CA PHE A 95 4.37 -1.07 -29.60
C PHE A 95 4.74 -0.09 -30.73
N THR A 96 5.79 -0.39 -31.51
CA THR A 96 6.13 0.39 -32.71
C THR A 96 5.02 0.32 -33.75
N ALA A 97 4.47 -0.86 -34.03
CA ALA A 97 3.36 -1.03 -34.98
C ALA A 97 2.10 -0.30 -34.51
N LEU A 98 1.76 -0.40 -33.22
CA LEU A 98 0.63 0.34 -32.65
C LEU A 98 0.77 1.85 -32.84
N GLY A 99 1.97 2.41 -32.64
CA GLY A 99 2.25 3.83 -32.83
C GLY A 99 2.10 4.32 -34.27
N GLN A 100 2.12 3.41 -35.25
CA GLN A 100 2.01 3.72 -36.68
C GLN A 100 0.61 3.47 -37.26
N LEU A 101 -0.33 2.99 -36.46
CA LEU A 101 -1.68 2.72 -36.92
C LEU A 101 -2.42 3.98 -37.33
N THR A 102 -3.16 3.86 -38.44
CA THR A 102 -4.12 4.85 -38.91
C THR A 102 -5.37 4.88 -38.02
N PRO A 103 -6.16 5.97 -38.06
CA PRO A 103 -7.42 6.04 -37.33
C PRO A 103 -8.39 4.87 -37.60
N ALA A 104 -8.45 4.39 -38.84
CA ALA A 104 -9.30 3.26 -39.23
C ALA A 104 -8.81 1.94 -38.63
N GLU A 105 -7.49 1.72 -38.58
CA GLU A 105 -6.92 0.53 -37.93
C GLU A 105 -7.11 0.55 -36.42
N TRP A 106 -7.02 1.73 -35.79
CA TRP A 106 -7.37 1.89 -34.37
C TRP A 106 -8.83 1.52 -34.08
N ASP A 107 -9.76 1.75 -35.01
CA ASP A 107 -11.15 1.32 -34.83
C ASP A 107 -11.29 -0.21 -34.87
N LEU A 108 -10.47 -0.92 -35.65
CA LEU A 108 -10.40 -2.38 -35.62
C LEU A 108 -9.84 -2.86 -34.27
N VAL A 109 -8.77 -2.23 -33.77
CA VAL A 109 -8.20 -2.54 -32.45
C VAL A 109 -9.22 -2.31 -31.33
N LYS A 110 -9.98 -1.21 -31.37
CA LYS A 110 -11.06 -0.95 -30.40
C LYS A 110 -12.10 -2.07 -30.40
N LYS A 111 -12.54 -2.53 -31.58
CA LYS A 111 -13.50 -3.64 -31.71
C LYS A 111 -12.95 -4.92 -31.09
N PHE A 112 -11.70 -5.29 -31.42
CA PHE A 112 -11.05 -6.48 -30.88
C PHE A 112 -10.95 -6.45 -29.34
N ILE A 113 -10.52 -5.34 -28.76
CA ILE A 113 -10.43 -5.16 -27.30
C ILE A 113 -11.82 -5.28 -26.64
N ASN A 114 -12.86 -4.73 -27.27
CA ASN A 114 -14.22 -4.80 -26.75
C ASN A 114 -14.79 -6.22 -26.80
N THR A 115 -14.43 -7.02 -27.81
CA THR A 115 -14.78 -8.45 -27.88
C THR A 115 -14.17 -9.22 -26.72
N ILE A 116 -12.89 -9.02 -26.42
CA ILE A 116 -12.22 -9.69 -25.27
C ILE A 116 -12.87 -9.31 -23.94
N LYS A 117 -13.28 -8.05 -23.78
CA LYS A 117 -13.99 -7.59 -22.59
C LYS A 117 -15.40 -8.16 -22.45
N GLY A 118 -16.03 -8.58 -23.57
CA GLY A 118 -17.37 -9.16 -23.61
C GLY A 118 -17.42 -10.65 -23.23
N ASP A 119 -16.33 -11.40 -23.38
CA ASP A 119 -16.24 -12.84 -23.13
C ASP A 119 -15.63 -13.22 -21.76
N THR A 120 -15.35 -12.23 -20.91
CA THR A 120 -14.91 -12.49 -19.54
C THR A 120 -16.15 -12.73 -18.66
N PRO A 121 -16.32 -13.90 -18.00
CA PRO A 121 -17.37 -14.07 -17.01
C PRO A 121 -17.24 -12.94 -15.97
N PRO A 122 -18.35 -12.32 -15.53
CA PRO A 122 -18.25 -11.23 -14.58
C PRO A 122 -17.55 -11.73 -13.32
N ALA A 123 -16.35 -11.23 -13.06
CA ALA A 123 -15.73 -11.34 -11.75
C ALA A 123 -16.66 -10.60 -10.78
N ALA A 124 -17.52 -11.38 -10.12
CA ALA A 124 -18.35 -11.05 -8.97
C ALA A 124 -18.65 -9.56 -8.78
N SER A 125 -19.52 -9.01 -9.63
CA SER A 125 -20.36 -7.89 -9.21
C SER A 125 -21.42 -8.45 -8.27
N SER A 126 -21.18 -8.42 -6.96
CA SER A 126 -22.29 -8.50 -6.00
C SER A 126 -23.05 -7.18 -6.08
N SER A 127 -24.16 -7.19 -6.81
CA SER A 127 -25.17 -6.15 -6.77
C SER A 127 -25.84 -6.10 -5.39
N GLY A 128 -25.75 -4.93 -4.76
CA GLY A 128 -26.79 -4.22 -4.00
C GLY A 128 -27.62 -4.95 -2.94
N SER A 129 -27.63 -4.37 -1.74
CA SER A 129 -28.91 -4.07 -1.08
C SER A 129 -28.83 -2.74 -0.32
N SER A 130 -29.72 -1.82 -0.69
CA SER A 130 -30.06 -0.63 0.09
C SER A 130 -31.13 -1.01 1.11
N SER A 131 -30.92 -0.67 2.39
CA SER A 131 -31.99 -0.43 3.39
C SER A 131 -31.40 0.19 4.66
N ALA A 132 -31.67 1.50 4.88
CA ALA A 132 -31.88 2.26 6.14
C ALA A 132 -30.97 2.05 7.39
N PRO A 133 -30.84 3.07 8.27
CA PRO A 133 -29.67 3.24 9.14
C PRO A 133 -29.72 2.33 10.38
N VAL A 134 -28.67 1.53 10.56
CA VAL A 134 -28.43 0.79 11.81
C VAL A 134 -27.51 1.64 12.68
N LYS A 135 -27.98 1.90 13.90
CA LYS A 135 -27.34 2.72 14.94
C LYS A 135 -25.97 2.16 15.32
N ASP A 136 -25.09 3.07 15.69
CA ASP A 136 -23.83 2.82 16.40
C ASP A 136 -23.99 1.75 17.49
N ASP A 137 -23.27 0.64 17.33
CA ASP A 137 -22.85 -0.22 18.44
C ASP A 137 -21.42 -0.68 18.14
N LYS A 138 -20.44 0.13 18.54
CA LYS A 138 -19.08 -0.37 18.74
C LYS A 138 -19.15 -1.41 19.86
N PRO A 139 -18.62 -2.64 19.68
CA PRO A 139 -18.40 -3.52 20.82
C PRO A 139 -17.36 -2.85 21.72
N VAL A 140 -17.82 -2.26 22.83
CA VAL A 140 -16.94 -1.84 23.91
C VAL A 140 -16.37 -3.13 24.50
N LEU A 141 -15.08 -3.37 24.29
CA LEU A 141 -14.33 -4.37 25.05
C LEU A 141 -14.44 -3.98 26.52
N LYS A 142 -15.39 -4.57 27.25
CA LYS A 142 -15.45 -4.43 28.70
C LYS A 142 -14.55 -5.50 29.30
N ALA A 143 -13.67 -5.08 30.19
CA ALA A 143 -12.80 -5.95 30.96
C ALA A 143 -13.60 -7.06 31.67
N ALA A 144 -13.03 -8.25 31.80
CA ALA A 144 -13.76 -9.49 32.10
C ALA A 144 -14.55 -9.43 33.42
N HIS A 145 -14.09 -8.60 34.36
CA HIS A 145 -14.71 -8.35 35.67
C HIS A 145 -16.13 -7.74 35.60
N MET A 146 -16.56 -7.21 34.45
CA MET A 146 -17.93 -6.69 34.27
C MET A 146 -18.86 -7.62 33.50
N ASN A 147 -18.43 -8.85 33.17
CA ASN A 147 -19.26 -9.84 32.50
C ASN A 147 -19.82 -10.86 33.53
N PRO A 148 -21.14 -10.85 33.82
CA PRO A 148 -21.74 -11.72 34.84
C PRO A 148 -21.74 -13.22 34.46
N ARG A 149 -21.22 -13.58 33.28
CA ARG A 149 -21.08 -14.97 32.80
C ARG A 149 -19.61 -15.39 32.64
N ALA A 150 -18.66 -14.57 33.07
CA ALA A 150 -17.24 -14.92 33.03
C ALA A 150 -16.94 -16.05 34.03
N THR A 151 -16.13 -17.02 33.58
CA THR A 151 -15.61 -18.07 34.46
C THR A 151 -14.42 -17.55 35.26
N GLN A 152 -14.17 -18.12 36.45
CA GLN A 152 -13.07 -17.70 37.31
C GLN A 152 -11.71 -17.75 36.59
N GLU A 153 -11.50 -18.77 35.77
CA GLU A 153 -10.29 -18.94 34.96
C GLU A 153 -10.08 -17.81 33.94
N GLN A 154 -11.16 -17.23 33.40
CA GLN A 154 -11.09 -16.08 32.48
C GLN A 154 -10.77 -14.78 33.21
N ILE A 155 -11.20 -14.63 34.47
CA ILE A 155 -10.89 -13.47 35.31
C ILE A 155 -9.43 -13.52 35.76
N ASP A 156 -8.94 -14.70 36.13
CA ASP A 156 -7.57 -14.89 36.59
C ASP A 156 -6.56 -14.69 35.46
N ALA A 157 -6.89 -15.11 34.23
CA ALA A 157 -6.06 -14.85 33.04
C ALA A 157 -6.01 -13.35 32.67
N ASP A 158 -7.13 -12.62 32.82
CA ASP A 158 -7.21 -11.17 32.55
C ASP A 158 -6.38 -10.38 33.58
N ASN A 159 -6.44 -10.76 34.86
CA ASN A 159 -5.64 -10.15 35.92
C ASN A 159 -4.15 -10.45 35.78
N ALA A 160 -3.76 -11.67 35.38
CA ALA A 160 -2.37 -12.04 35.15
C ALA A 160 -1.72 -11.26 33.99
N LEU A 161 -2.52 -10.82 33.02
CA LEU A 161 -2.08 -10.00 31.89
C LEU A 161 -1.81 -8.54 32.30
N MET A 162 -2.36 -8.05 33.41
CA MET A 162 -2.11 -6.69 33.91
C MET A 162 -0.89 -6.58 34.85
N GLU A 163 -0.36 -7.69 35.35
CA GLU A 163 0.81 -7.68 36.25
C GLU A 163 2.16 -7.82 35.52
N SER A 164 2.17 -7.94 34.18
CA SER A 164 3.39 -8.18 33.40
C SER A 164 3.87 -7.03 32.51
N ASP A 165 3.51 -5.77 32.82
CA ASP A 165 4.06 -4.60 32.13
C ASP A 165 5.35 -4.10 32.79
N ASP A 166 6.39 -4.93 32.73
CA ASP A 166 7.78 -4.47 32.60
C ASP A 166 8.19 -4.75 31.14
N PHE A 167 8.03 -3.79 30.23
CA PHE A 167 8.92 -3.52 29.07
C PHE A 167 8.48 -2.32 28.22
#